data_AF-I3XE18-F1
#
_entry.id   AF-I3XE18-F1
#
_cell.length_a   1.000
_cell.length_b   1.000
_cell.length_c   1.000
_cell.angle_alpha   90.00
_cell.angle_beta   90.00
_cell.angle_gamma   90.00
#
_symmetry.space_group_name_H-M   'P 1'
#
loop_
_entity.id
_entity.type
_entity.pdbx_description
1 polymer ?
#
loop_
_entity_poly.entity_id
_entity_poly.type
_entity_poly.pdbx_seq_one_letter_code
_entity_poly.pdbx_strand_id
1 'polypeptide(L)'
;MMSKKTKRDDVHLERLKTEFPDIHRALLAGEIASARKAFVIAGITPERTRLEKLKNSWAKATESERDAFLTWVSATGASPATAASFSPPPSSDSRNAETPIASGRYLLPSTIAEIQAIMVRRRLTPRDVMHEMGFDPDGQSLAGAIARGASLRLSVIAALEGWLRINQQS
;
A
#
# COMPACT_ATOMS: atom_id res chain seq x y z
N MET A 1 -21.74 -27.58 -6.13
CA MET A 1 -21.96 -27.28 -4.69
C MET A 1 -22.63 -25.93 -4.57
N MET A 2 -23.90 -25.86 -4.16
CA MET A 2 -24.59 -24.58 -3.94
C MET A 2 -23.97 -23.87 -2.73
N SER A 3 -23.39 -22.69 -2.94
CA SER A 3 -22.93 -21.82 -1.86
C SER A 3 -24.08 -21.46 -0.92
N LYS A 4 -23.88 -21.62 0.39
CA LYS A 4 -24.87 -21.21 1.41
C LYS A 4 -25.17 -19.73 1.27
N LYS A 5 -26.41 -19.41 0.91
CA LYS A 5 -26.92 -18.05 0.76
C LYS A 5 -27.05 -17.38 2.14
N THR A 6 -26.60 -16.13 2.26
CA THR A 6 -26.69 -15.39 3.53
C THR A 6 -27.92 -14.48 3.56
N LYS A 7 -28.41 -14.13 4.76
CA LYS A 7 -29.54 -13.20 4.95
C LYS A 7 -29.36 -11.85 4.22
N ARG A 8 -28.11 -11.38 4.07
CA ARG A 8 -27.78 -10.16 3.31
C ARG A 8 -28.00 -10.35 1.81
N ASP A 9 -27.66 -11.53 1.29
CA ASP A 9 -27.87 -11.85 -0.13
C ASP A 9 -29.36 -11.99 -0.45
N ASP A 10 -30.19 -12.43 0.50
CA ASP A 10 -31.64 -12.46 0.34
C ASP A 10 -32.24 -11.07 0.16
N VAL A 11 -31.86 -10.10 1.01
CA VAL A 11 -32.31 -8.70 0.89
C VAL A 11 -31.89 -8.10 -0.46
N HIS A 12 -30.65 -8.34 -0.89
CA HIS A 12 -30.19 -7.85 -2.19
C HIS A 12 -30.90 -8.51 -3.38
N LEU A 13 -31.34 -9.76 -3.25
CA LEU A 13 -32.10 -10.44 -4.31
C LEU A 13 -33.53 -9.93 -4.41
N GLU A 14 -34.21 -9.70 -3.28
CA GLU A 14 -35.52 -9.06 -3.31
C GLU A 14 -35.44 -7.66 -3.90
N ARG A 15 -34.39 -6.92 -3.55
CA ARG A 15 -34.11 -5.62 -4.15
C ARG A 15 -33.82 -5.70 -5.65
N LEU A 16 -32.98 -6.65 -6.07
CA LEU A 16 -32.68 -6.90 -7.49
C LEU A 16 -33.94 -7.25 -8.28
N LYS A 17 -34.83 -8.07 -7.71
CA LYS A 17 -36.10 -8.47 -8.33
C LYS A 17 -37.06 -7.29 -8.48
N THR A 18 -37.11 -6.40 -7.48
CA THR A 18 -38.09 -5.30 -7.42
C THR A 18 -37.62 -4.07 -8.21
N GLU A 19 -36.36 -3.65 -8.02
CA GLU A 19 -35.82 -2.41 -8.59
C GLU A 19 -35.14 -2.63 -9.96
N PHE A 20 -34.66 -3.85 -10.26
CA PHE A 20 -33.88 -4.15 -11.48
C PHE A 20 -34.34 -5.44 -12.18
N PRO A 21 -35.62 -5.53 -12.60
CA PRO A 21 -36.22 -6.77 -13.10
C PRO A 21 -35.52 -7.34 -14.34
N ASP A 22 -34.94 -6.49 -15.20
CA ASP A 22 -34.21 -6.95 -16.39
C ASP A 22 -32.88 -7.62 -16.04
N ILE A 23 -32.13 -7.07 -15.07
CA ILE A 23 -30.89 -7.68 -14.57
C ILE A 23 -31.20 -8.99 -13.85
N HIS A 24 -32.30 -9.03 -13.10
CA HIS A 24 -32.78 -10.28 -12.47
C HIS A 24 -33.14 -11.34 -13.51
N ARG A 25 -33.79 -10.96 -14.63
CA ARG A 25 -34.12 -11.88 -15.73
C ARG A 25 -32.85 -12.41 -16.41
N ALA A 26 -31.88 -11.55 -16.70
CA ALA A 26 -30.59 -11.94 -17.27
C ALA A 26 -29.79 -12.88 -16.35
N LEU A 27 -29.88 -12.70 -15.02
CA LEU A 27 -29.34 -13.63 -14.05
C LEU A 27 -30.01 -15.01 -14.12
N LEU A 28 -31.34 -15.07 -14.20
CA LEU A 28 -32.09 -16.34 -14.31
C LEU A 28 -31.85 -17.04 -15.65
N ALA A 29 -31.67 -16.28 -16.73
CA ALA A 29 -31.32 -16.80 -18.06
C ALA A 29 -29.88 -17.33 -18.13
N GLY A 30 -29.06 -17.11 -17.10
CA GLY A 30 -27.66 -17.55 -17.07
C GLY A 30 -26.69 -16.62 -17.81
N GLU A 31 -27.17 -15.51 -18.38
CA GLU A 31 -26.32 -14.51 -19.04
C GLU A 31 -25.39 -13.81 -18.05
N ILE A 32 -25.86 -13.60 -16.81
CA ILE A 32 -25.03 -13.12 -15.70
C ILE A 32 -24.58 -14.31 -14.86
N ALA A 33 -23.28 -14.59 -14.91
CA ALA A 33 -22.67 -15.77 -14.30
C ALA A 33 -22.87 -15.93 -12.77
N SER A 34 -23.27 -14.89 -12.03
CA SER A 34 -23.54 -15.01 -10.59
C SER A 34 -24.41 -13.88 -10.05
N ALA A 35 -25.11 -14.15 -8.94
CA ALA A 35 -25.90 -13.14 -8.21
C ALA A 35 -25.02 -11.95 -7.75
N ARG A 36 -23.78 -12.19 -7.32
CA ARG A 36 -22.84 -11.13 -6.94
C ARG A 36 -22.56 -10.19 -8.11
N LYS A 37 -22.36 -10.72 -9.32
CA LYS A 37 -22.12 -9.92 -10.53
C LYS A 37 -23.37 -9.12 -10.89
N ALA A 38 -24.57 -9.71 -10.76
CA ALA A 38 -25.82 -9.01 -10.95
C ALA A 38 -25.99 -7.82 -9.97
N PHE A 39 -25.64 -8.00 -8.69
CA PHE A 39 -25.69 -6.89 -7.71
C PHE A 39 -24.72 -5.75 -8.02
N VAL A 40 -23.55 -6.08 -8.57
CA VAL A 40 -22.56 -5.06 -8.99
C VAL A 40 -23.07 -4.29 -10.20
N ILE A 41 -23.60 -4.99 -11.22
CA ILE A 41 -24.19 -4.36 -12.42
C ILE A 41 -25.37 -3.46 -12.02
N ALA A 42 -26.21 -3.90 -11.08
CA ALA A 42 -27.34 -3.13 -10.56
C ALA A 42 -26.93 -2.00 -9.59
N GLY A 43 -25.65 -1.84 -9.25
CA GLY A 43 -25.18 -0.83 -8.30
C GLY A 43 -25.63 -1.08 -6.84
N ILE A 44 -26.21 -2.24 -6.53
CA ILE A 44 -26.66 -2.61 -5.18
C ILE A 44 -25.45 -2.83 -4.26
N THR A 45 -24.35 -3.36 -4.81
CA THR A 45 -23.09 -3.49 -4.07
C THR A 45 -21.90 -3.04 -4.91
N PRO A 46 -20.89 -2.38 -4.32
CA PRO A 46 -19.69 -2.01 -5.05
C PRO A 46 -18.87 -3.23 -5.46
N GLU A 47 -18.15 -3.09 -6.56
CA GLU A 47 -17.12 -4.06 -6.94
C GLU A 47 -15.98 -4.03 -5.91
N ARG A 48 -15.53 -5.22 -5.49
CA ARG A 48 -14.41 -5.31 -4.55
C ARG A 48 -13.12 -4.86 -5.22
N THR A 49 -12.41 -3.96 -4.56
CA THR A 49 -11.09 -3.51 -5.00
C THR A 49 -10.07 -4.66 -4.92
N ARG A 50 -8.96 -4.53 -5.66
CA ARG A 50 -7.85 -5.51 -5.59
C ARG A 50 -7.31 -5.64 -4.15
N LEU A 51 -7.24 -4.53 -3.41
CA LEU A 51 -6.79 -4.53 -2.02
C LEU A 51 -7.74 -5.32 -1.11
N GLU A 52 -9.05 -5.15 -1.25
CA GLU A 52 -10.03 -5.93 -0.48
C GLU A 52 -9.97 -7.43 -0.80
N LYS A 53 -9.73 -7.78 -2.06
CA LYS A 53 -9.51 -9.17 -2.46
C LYS A 53 -8.25 -9.73 -1.78
N LEU A 54 -7.14 -8.98 -1.80
CA LEU A 54 -5.90 -9.38 -1.14
C LEU A 54 -6.09 -9.55 0.38
N LYS A 55 -6.76 -8.60 1.06
CA LYS A 55 -7.09 -8.71 2.49
C LYS A 55 -7.94 -9.95 2.79
N ASN A 56 -8.92 -10.26 1.94
CA ASN A 56 -9.75 -11.45 2.12
C ASN A 56 -8.96 -12.75 1.93
N SER A 57 -8.11 -12.80 0.89
CA SER A 57 -7.23 -13.95 0.66
C SER A 57 -6.24 -14.13 1.81
N TRP A 58 -5.62 -13.04 2.30
CA TRP A 58 -4.71 -13.06 3.44
C TRP A 58 -5.37 -13.61 4.71
N ALA A 59 -6.58 -13.13 5.03
CA ALA A 59 -7.33 -13.60 6.19
C ALA A 59 -7.66 -15.11 6.12
N LYS A 60 -7.81 -15.65 4.90
CA LYS A 60 -8.12 -17.07 4.66
C LYS A 60 -6.90 -17.97 4.50
N ALA A 61 -5.75 -17.40 4.17
CA ALA A 61 -4.53 -18.14 3.95
C ALA A 61 -4.09 -18.86 5.24
N THR A 62 -3.53 -20.06 5.07
CA THR A 62 -2.88 -20.80 6.16
C THR A 62 -1.59 -20.10 6.60
N GLU A 63 -1.03 -20.51 7.73
CA GLU A 63 0.27 -20.02 8.20
C GLU A 63 1.38 -20.27 7.16
N SER A 64 1.44 -21.49 6.60
CA SER A 64 2.39 -21.84 5.54
C SER A 64 2.24 -21.01 4.26
N GLU A 65 1.01 -20.69 3.84
CA GLU A 65 0.75 -19.84 2.68
C GLU A 65 1.15 -18.39 2.93
N ARG A 66 0.93 -17.88 4.14
CA ARG A 66 1.37 -16.54 4.56
C ARG A 66 2.89 -16.45 4.60
N ASP A 67 3.56 -17.46 5.16
CA ASP A 67 5.03 -17.50 5.23
C ASP A 67 5.64 -17.55 3.84
N ALA A 68 5.15 -18.44 2.96
CA ALA A 68 5.60 -18.52 1.57
C ALA A 68 5.42 -17.18 0.84
N PHE A 69 4.30 -16.49 1.08
CA PHE A 69 4.06 -15.16 0.52
C PHE A 69 5.06 -14.12 1.06
N LEU A 70 5.33 -14.10 2.36
CA LEU A 70 6.30 -13.17 2.97
C LEU A 70 7.74 -13.45 2.50
N THR A 71 8.13 -14.72 2.33
CA THR A 71 9.41 -15.10 1.73
C THR A 71 9.52 -14.58 0.30
N TRP A 72 8.47 -14.76 -0.52
CA TRP A 72 8.45 -14.23 -1.88
C TRP A 72 8.52 -12.70 -1.94
N VAL A 73 7.77 -12.00 -1.07
CA VAL A 73 7.82 -10.53 -0.94
C VAL A 73 9.23 -10.06 -0.56
N SER A 74 9.90 -10.77 0.36
CA SER A 74 11.27 -10.48 0.79
C SER A 74 12.29 -10.73 -0.31
N ALA A 75 12.15 -11.81 -1.09
CA ALA A 75 13.01 -12.08 -2.24
C ALA A 75 12.80 -11.07 -3.39
N THR A 76 11.59 -10.52 -3.53
CA THR A 76 11.23 -9.56 -4.59
C THR A 76 11.59 -8.11 -4.21
N GLY A 77 12.13 -7.88 -3.00
CA GLY A 77 12.50 -6.54 -2.52
C GLY A 77 11.31 -5.64 -2.18
N ALA A 78 10.12 -6.23 -1.98
CA ALA A 78 8.87 -5.53 -1.64
C ALA A 78 8.52 -5.63 -0.14
N SER A 79 9.47 -6.04 0.70
CA SER A 79 9.23 -6.30 2.12
C SER A 79 9.48 -5.06 2.99
N PRO A 80 8.54 -4.67 3.87
CA PRO A 80 8.90 -3.89 5.04
C PRO A 80 9.69 -4.83 5.95
N ALA A 81 10.94 -4.49 6.24
CA ALA A 81 11.79 -5.27 7.13
C ALA A 81 11.13 -5.39 8.51
N THR A 82 10.49 -6.53 8.80
CA THR A 82 10.14 -6.91 10.16
C THR A 82 11.39 -7.44 10.85
N ALA A 83 11.69 -6.83 11.99
CA ALA A 83 12.82 -7.10 12.86
C ALA A 83 13.01 -8.60 13.11
N ALA A 84 14.20 -9.09 12.76
CA ALA A 84 14.67 -10.37 13.25
C ALA A 84 14.99 -10.21 14.75
N SER A 85 14.20 -10.85 15.59
CA SER A 85 14.53 -11.11 16.99
C SER A 85 15.77 -11.99 17.06
N PHE A 86 16.93 -11.39 17.33
CA PHE A 86 18.06 -12.06 17.95
C PHE A 86 18.71 -11.10 18.96
N SER A 87 18.83 -11.54 20.20
CA SER A 87 19.58 -10.89 21.30
C SER A 87 20.02 -11.99 22.28
N PRO A 88 21.06 -11.85 23.15
CA PRO A 88 21.98 -10.72 23.43
C PRO A 88 23.49 -11.14 23.63
N PRO A 89 24.42 -10.42 24.34
CA PRO A 89 25.06 -9.08 24.14
C PRO A 89 26.63 -9.15 24.34
N PRO A 90 27.42 -8.08 24.69
CA PRO A 90 27.28 -6.62 24.53
C PRO A 90 28.49 -5.98 23.79
N SER A 91 28.28 -4.85 23.10
CA SER A 91 29.30 -3.79 23.02
C SER A 91 28.61 -2.45 22.78
N SER A 92 28.90 -1.54 23.71
CA SER A 92 28.32 -0.22 23.84
C SER A 92 28.74 0.67 22.68
N ASP A 93 27.79 1.00 21.81
CA ASP A 93 27.71 2.31 21.14
C ASP A 93 26.25 2.57 20.75
N SER A 94 25.42 2.77 21.77
CA SER A 94 24.09 3.34 21.63
C SER A 94 24.19 4.83 21.31
N ARG A 95 24.40 5.17 20.04
CA ARG A 95 23.98 6.45 19.45
C ARG A 95 23.44 6.18 18.05
N ASN A 96 22.11 6.23 17.96
CA ASN A 96 21.32 6.23 16.73
C ASN A 96 21.25 4.87 16.01
N ALA A 97 20.37 3.99 16.49
CA ALA A 97 19.74 3.02 15.59
C ALA A 97 18.89 3.83 14.60
N GLU A 98 19.50 4.22 13.46
CA GLU A 98 18.85 5.00 12.41
C GLU A 98 17.61 4.24 11.95
N THR A 99 16.43 4.84 12.17
CA THR A 99 15.20 4.31 11.59
C THR A 99 15.33 4.37 10.08
N PRO A 100 15.19 3.23 9.37
CA PRO A 100 15.32 3.21 7.92
C PRO A 100 14.31 4.19 7.32
N ILE A 101 14.70 4.96 6.31
CA ILE A 101 13.82 5.98 5.71
C ILE A 101 12.97 5.43 4.55
N ALA A 102 13.29 4.23 4.08
CA ALA A 102 12.69 3.59 2.93
C ALA A 102 12.57 2.07 3.09
N SER A 103 11.54 1.49 2.47
CA SER A 103 11.44 0.06 2.21
C SER A 103 11.83 -0.19 0.76
N GLY A 104 13.07 -0.64 0.55
CA GLY A 104 13.66 -0.80 -0.78
C GLY A 104 13.77 0.53 -1.52
N ARG A 105 12.93 0.72 -2.55
CA ARG A 105 12.91 1.94 -3.39
C ARG A 105 11.82 2.93 -3.02
N TYR A 106 11.02 2.62 -2.01
CA TYR A 106 9.84 3.40 -1.63
C TYR A 106 10.06 4.05 -0.28
N LEU A 107 9.81 5.36 -0.20
CA LEU A 107 9.87 6.08 1.09
C LEU A 107 8.79 5.57 2.03
N LEU A 108 9.12 5.49 3.31
CA LEU A 108 8.15 5.16 4.34
C LEU A 108 7.18 6.33 4.55
N PRO A 109 5.93 6.08 4.96
CA PRO A 109 4.97 7.15 5.25
C PRO A 109 5.46 8.14 6.31
N SER A 110 6.18 7.67 7.33
CA SER A 110 6.81 8.51 8.36
C SER A 110 7.84 9.46 7.76
N THR A 111 8.73 8.94 6.91
CA THR A 111 9.75 9.73 6.20
C THR A 111 9.12 10.77 5.28
N ILE A 112 8.06 10.43 4.56
CA ILE A 112 7.34 11.40 3.72
C ILE A 112 6.82 12.57 4.57
N ALA A 113 6.24 12.29 5.73
CA ALA A 113 5.74 13.32 6.64
C ALA A 113 6.88 14.21 7.16
N GLU A 114 8.04 13.64 7.47
CA GLU A 114 9.22 14.41 7.91
C GLU A 114 9.77 15.31 6.81
N ILE A 115 9.92 14.79 5.59
CA ILE A 115 10.35 15.58 4.44
C ILE A 115 9.40 16.75 4.20
N GLN A 116 8.08 16.49 4.23
CA GLN A 116 7.06 17.54 4.09
C GLN A 116 7.16 18.58 5.21
N ALA A 117 7.39 18.17 6.45
CA ALA A 117 7.53 19.10 7.58
C ALA A 117 8.74 20.03 7.41
N ILE A 118 9.88 19.48 6.98
CA ILE A 118 11.09 20.27 6.70
C ILE A 118 10.86 21.21 5.50
N MET A 119 10.23 20.71 4.43
CA MET A 119 9.88 21.51 3.26
C MET A 119 8.98 22.69 3.63
N VAL A 120 7.96 22.49 4.46
CA VAL A 120 7.08 23.59 4.92
C VAL A 120 7.86 24.57 5.80
N ARG A 121 8.65 24.07 6.76
CA ARG A 121 9.46 24.90 7.68
C ARG A 121 10.43 25.80 6.94
N ARG A 122 11.14 25.24 5.95
CA ARG A 122 12.18 25.93 5.17
C ARG A 122 11.66 26.54 3.86
N ARG A 123 10.37 26.40 3.57
CA ARG A 123 9.72 26.82 2.31
C ARG A 123 10.40 26.26 1.06
N LEU A 124 10.83 25.00 1.11
CA LEU A 124 11.49 24.29 0.02
C LEU A 124 10.46 23.56 -0.86
N THR A 125 10.74 23.52 -2.16
CA THR A 125 10.05 22.66 -3.12
C THR A 125 10.80 21.32 -3.29
N PRO A 126 10.16 20.26 -3.85
CA PRO A 126 10.87 19.01 -4.14
C PRO A 126 12.09 19.21 -5.06
N ARG A 127 12.04 20.21 -5.93
CA ARG A 127 13.16 20.63 -6.77
C ARG A 127 14.33 21.17 -5.95
N ASP A 128 14.05 22.01 -4.97
CA ASP A 128 15.08 22.60 -4.10
C ASP A 128 15.76 21.52 -3.25
N VAL A 129 14.98 20.56 -2.73
CA VAL A 129 15.53 19.41 -1.98
C VAL A 129 16.45 18.57 -2.88
N MET A 130 16.04 18.26 -4.10
CA MET A 130 16.88 17.54 -5.07
C MET A 130 18.18 18.30 -5.39
N HIS A 131 18.10 19.63 -5.52
CA HIS A 131 19.25 20.49 -5.75
C HIS A 131 20.19 20.56 -4.54
N GLU A 132 19.67 20.68 -3.31
CA GLU A 132 20.49 20.64 -2.08
C GLU A 132 21.24 19.31 -1.92
N MET A 133 20.67 18.22 -2.44
CA MET A 133 21.31 16.90 -2.47
C MET A 133 22.28 16.70 -3.65
N GLY A 134 22.43 17.69 -4.53
CA GLY A 134 23.34 17.62 -5.69
C GLY A 134 22.80 16.81 -6.88
N PHE A 135 21.49 16.57 -6.95
CA PHE A 135 20.85 15.95 -8.12
C PHE A 135 20.27 16.99 -9.08
N ASP A 136 19.99 16.53 -10.31
CA ASP A 136 19.29 17.34 -11.30
C ASP A 136 17.96 17.86 -10.74
N PRO A 137 17.66 19.17 -10.92
CA PRO A 137 16.51 19.83 -10.32
C PRO A 137 15.16 19.49 -10.97
N ASP A 138 15.09 18.49 -11.87
CA ASP A 138 13.81 18.08 -12.49
C ASP A 138 12.72 17.78 -11.45
N GLY A 139 13.07 17.34 -10.22
CA GLY A 139 12.18 17.33 -9.04
C GLY A 139 10.97 16.39 -9.14
N GLN A 140 10.66 15.87 -10.33
CA GLN A 140 9.50 15.01 -10.62
C GLN A 140 9.57 13.68 -9.86
N SER A 141 10.77 13.13 -9.68
CA SER A 141 10.99 11.88 -8.96
C SER A 141 10.62 12.01 -7.49
N LEU A 142 11.14 13.02 -6.79
CA LEU A 142 10.82 13.29 -5.39
C LEU A 142 9.36 13.73 -5.21
N ALA A 143 8.84 14.58 -6.11
CA ALA A 143 7.44 14.99 -6.08
C ALA A 143 6.49 13.79 -6.24
N GLY A 144 6.77 12.87 -7.17
CA GLY A 144 6.01 11.65 -7.37
C GLY A 144 6.11 10.68 -6.19
N ALA A 145 7.29 10.57 -5.57
CA ALA A 145 7.48 9.77 -4.36
C ALA A 145 6.66 10.29 -3.19
N ILE A 146 6.67 11.61 -2.95
CA ILE A 146 5.92 12.25 -1.87
C ILE A 146 4.40 12.19 -2.12
N ALA A 147 3.94 12.49 -3.34
CA ALA A 147 2.52 12.63 -3.63
C ALA A 147 1.80 11.30 -3.88
N ARG A 148 2.50 10.31 -4.45
CA ARG A 148 1.89 9.06 -4.95
C ARG A 148 2.61 7.79 -4.49
N GLY A 149 3.66 7.91 -3.68
CA GLY A 149 4.46 6.76 -3.27
C GLY A 149 5.23 6.11 -4.42
N ALA A 150 5.68 6.89 -5.41
CA ALA A 150 6.50 6.38 -6.50
C ALA A 150 7.89 5.91 -6.03
N SER A 151 8.47 4.96 -6.77
CA SER A 151 9.82 4.46 -6.47
C SER A 151 10.90 5.50 -6.79
N LEU A 152 11.88 5.64 -5.92
CA LEU A 152 13.08 6.45 -6.13
C LEU A 152 14.27 5.60 -6.58
N ARG A 153 15.31 6.26 -7.11
CA ARG A 153 16.62 5.63 -7.32
C ARG A 153 17.32 5.48 -5.97
N LEU A 154 18.08 4.40 -5.78
CA LEU A 154 18.76 4.12 -4.51
C LEU A 154 19.77 5.23 -4.15
N SER A 155 20.43 5.84 -5.14
CA SER A 155 21.33 6.97 -4.93
C SER A 155 20.61 8.18 -4.31
N VAL A 156 19.35 8.44 -4.71
CA VAL A 156 18.54 9.53 -4.17
C VAL A 156 18.13 9.23 -2.74
N ILE A 157 17.77 7.98 -2.44
CA ILE A 157 17.44 7.56 -1.06
C ILE A 157 18.65 7.76 -0.15
N ALA A 158 19.84 7.31 -0.55
CA ALA A 158 21.06 7.46 0.25
C ALA A 158 21.42 8.93 0.53
N ALA A 159 21.29 9.82 -0.48
CA ALA A 159 21.52 11.25 -0.27
C ALA A 159 20.43 11.90 0.60
N LEU A 160 19.19 11.43 0.49
CA LEU A 160 18.06 11.91 1.29
C LEU A 160 18.21 11.52 2.77
N GLU A 161 18.80 10.37 3.08
CA GLU A 161 19.21 10.00 4.45
C GLU A 161 20.22 10.99 5.03
N GLY A 162 21.23 11.38 4.24
CA GLY A 162 22.18 12.42 4.63
C GLY A 162 21.51 13.77 4.86
N TRP A 163 20.66 14.18 3.91
CA TRP A 163 19.93 15.44 3.96
C TRP A 163 18.98 15.51 5.17
N LEU A 164 18.23 14.45 5.47
CA LEU A 164 17.34 14.40 6.63
C LEU A 164 18.12 14.54 7.93
N ARG A 165 19.27 13.88 8.08
CA ARG A 165 20.10 14.00 9.29
C ARG A 165 20.58 15.42 9.54
N ILE A 166 20.97 16.14 8.48
CA ILE A 166 21.39 17.54 8.57
C ILE A 166 20.20 18.43 8.98
N ASN A 167 19.02 18.18 8.42
CA ASN A 167 17.85 19.05 8.57
C ASN A 167 16.94 18.72 9.76
N GLN A 168 17.07 17.54 10.38
CA GLN A 168 16.35 17.19 11.60
C GLN A 168 16.94 17.84 12.87
N GLN A 169 18.20 18.29 12.81
CA GLN A 169 18.92 18.90 13.94
C GLN A 169 18.79 20.44 14.01
N SER A 170 18.06 21.06 13.08
CA SER A 170 17.88 22.52 12.97
C SER A 170 16.42 22.95 13.09
#